data_AF-A0A366MWH8-F1
#
_entry.id   AF-A0A366MWH8-F1
#
_cell.length_a   1.000
_cell.length_b   1.000
_cell.length_c   1.000
_cell.angle_alpha   90.00
_cell.angle_beta   90.00
_cell.angle_gamma   90.00
#
_symmetry.space_group_name_H-M   'P 1'
#
loop_
_entity.id
_entity.type
_entity.pdbx_description
1 polymer ?
#
loop_
_entity_poly.entity_id
_entity_poly.type
_entity_poly.pdbx_seq_one_letter_code
_entity_poly.pdbx_strand_id
1 'polypeptide(L)'
;MLYNYNNFYSVRRNLIFVNILLLISLISEEKITSINLYFFKIDILKIPFVSNLSDILVILTVYFFIIYYSFLIHNEKKSLLDLNNALFLKLRENKKSIILNIIYPFSTPFLFFIDGLSIKNFAIIFTPYIVTFISIFLYIYITVEQNITYFNLPLKVLLWIFVLNLYISSLDFLIEKYKFNKIKDTKIKQNNLFKEKYKNSKDLLFKRKLKAKNERYR
;
A
#
# COMPACT_ATOMS: atom_id res chain seq x y z
N MET A 1 -14.14 16.25 -7.28
CA MET A 1 -14.23 14.92 -6.65
C MET A 1 -14.10 13.75 -7.64
N LEU A 2 -14.55 13.85 -8.90
CA LEU A 2 -14.30 12.84 -9.95
C LEU A 2 -12.81 12.63 -10.34
N TYR A 3 -11.98 13.66 -10.19
CA TYR A 3 -10.53 13.60 -10.48
C TYR A 3 -9.73 12.67 -9.54
N ASN A 4 -10.20 12.42 -8.31
CA ASN A 4 -9.48 11.58 -7.35
C ASN A 4 -9.72 10.08 -7.54
N TYR A 5 -10.91 9.69 -8.02
CA TYR A 5 -11.28 8.28 -8.17
C TYR A 5 -10.70 7.66 -9.45
N ASN A 6 -10.71 8.41 -10.56
CA ASN A 6 -10.05 7.98 -11.81
C ASN A 6 -8.51 7.89 -11.65
N ASN A 7 -7.92 8.69 -10.76
CA ASN A 7 -6.49 8.66 -10.50
C ASN A 7 -6.02 7.36 -9.83
N PHE A 8 -6.76 6.85 -8.84
CA PHE A 8 -6.36 5.61 -8.15
C PHE A 8 -6.34 4.41 -9.10
N TYR A 9 -7.41 4.21 -9.87
CA TYR A 9 -7.49 3.11 -10.83
C TYR A 9 -6.46 3.26 -11.96
N SER A 10 -6.21 4.48 -12.43
CA SER A 10 -5.19 4.74 -13.45
C SER A 10 -3.77 4.45 -12.93
N VAL A 11 -3.43 4.94 -11.73
CA VAL A 11 -2.14 4.67 -11.09
C VAL A 11 -1.96 3.17 -10.85
N ARG A 12 -3.00 2.49 -10.36
CA ARG A 12 -2.98 1.04 -10.15
C ARG A 12 -2.74 0.29 -11.45
N ARG A 13 -3.44 0.64 -12.53
CA ARG A 13 -3.27 0.02 -13.85
C ARG A 13 -1.85 0.24 -14.37
N ASN A 14 -1.33 1.46 -14.26
CA ASN A 14 0.03 1.78 -14.68
C ASN A 14 1.06 1.00 -13.86
N LEU A 15 0.87 0.87 -12.55
CA LEU A 15 1.74 0.06 -11.70
C LEU A 15 1.73 -1.41 -12.10
N ILE A 16 0.55 -1.99 -12.38
CA ILE A 16 0.44 -3.38 -12.88
C ILE A 16 1.18 -3.51 -14.21
N PHE A 17 0.96 -2.58 -15.14
CA PHE A 17 1.56 -2.63 -16.47
C PHE A 17 3.09 -2.53 -16.41
N VAL A 18 3.63 -1.60 -15.63
CA VAL A 18 5.07 -1.44 -15.46
C VAL A 18 5.68 -2.66 -14.75
N ASN A 19 5.01 -3.23 -13.75
CA ASN A 19 5.46 -4.47 -13.13
C ASN A 19 5.51 -5.65 -14.11
N ILE A 20 4.50 -5.79 -14.99
CA ILE A 20 4.49 -6.82 -16.02
C ILE A 20 5.67 -6.62 -16.99
N LEU A 21 5.87 -5.40 -17.47
CA LEU A 21 7.01 -5.09 -18.34
C LEU A 21 8.35 -5.36 -17.64
N LEU A 22 8.46 -5.03 -16.35
CA LEU A 22 9.64 -5.30 -15.55
C LEU A 22 9.90 -6.81 -15.46
N LEU A 23 8.90 -7.60 -15.12
CA LEU A 23 9.03 -9.06 -15.05
C LEU A 23 9.45 -9.67 -16.39
N ILE A 24 8.84 -9.23 -17.49
CA ILE A 24 9.22 -9.67 -18.84
C ILE A 24 10.67 -9.28 -19.14
N SER A 25 11.06 -8.04 -18.81
CA SER A 25 12.43 -7.55 -18.98
C SER A 25 13.45 -8.32 -18.13
N LEU A 26 13.06 -8.83 -16.97
CA LEU A 26 13.94 -9.60 -16.08
C LEU A 26 14.13 -11.04 -16.54
N ILE A 27 13.12 -11.63 -17.19
CA ILE A 27 13.14 -13.01 -17.70
C ILE A 27 13.79 -13.08 -19.09
N SER A 28 13.86 -11.96 -19.81
CA SER A 28 14.49 -11.91 -21.13
C SER A 28 15.98 -12.23 -21.06
N GLU A 29 16.44 -13.11 -21.95
CA GLU A 29 17.86 -13.49 -22.07
C GLU A 29 18.73 -12.34 -22.57
N GLU A 30 18.16 -11.44 -23.39
CA GLU A 30 18.87 -10.30 -23.94
C GLU A 30 18.62 -9.02 -23.14
N LYS A 31 19.70 -8.34 -22.76
CA LYS A 31 19.62 -7.01 -22.16
C LYS A 31 19.18 -6.00 -23.21
N ILE A 32 17.93 -5.52 -23.09
CA ILE A 32 17.40 -4.48 -23.96
C ILE A 32 18.09 -3.15 -23.62
N THR A 33 18.98 -2.71 -24.51
CA THR A 33 19.75 -1.46 -24.42
C THR A 33 19.25 -0.38 -25.37
N SER A 34 18.27 -0.67 -26.23
CA SER A 34 17.61 0.34 -27.05
C SER A 34 16.12 0.09 -27.22
N ILE A 35 15.34 1.18 -27.25
CA ILE A 35 13.89 1.16 -27.48
C ILE A 35 13.62 1.88 -28.80
N ASN A 36 12.95 1.21 -29.74
CA ASN A 36 12.58 1.78 -31.01
C ASN A 36 11.08 2.13 -30.99
N LEU A 37 10.77 3.43 -30.98
CA LEU A 37 9.41 3.95 -31.03
C LEU A 37 9.16 4.55 -32.42
N TYR A 38 9.10 3.72 -33.47
CA TYR A 38 8.79 4.00 -34.90
C TYR A 38 9.42 5.25 -35.55
N PHE A 39 9.28 6.43 -34.96
CA PHE A 39 9.86 7.71 -35.32
C PHE A 39 11.10 8.11 -34.48
N PHE A 40 11.39 7.40 -33.38
CA PHE A 40 12.51 7.74 -32.50
C PHE A 40 13.16 6.50 -31.86
N LYS A 41 14.49 6.47 -31.83
CA LYS A 41 15.28 5.44 -31.14
C LYS A 41 15.88 6.02 -29.87
N ILE A 42 15.58 5.40 -28.73
CA ILE A 42 16.23 5.71 -27.46
C ILE A 42 17.35 4.68 -27.25
N ASP A 43 18.57 5.17 -27.15
CA ASP A 43 19.73 4.39 -26.72
C ASP A 43 19.88 4.52 -25.21
N ILE A 44 19.57 3.46 -24.48
CA ILE A 44 19.51 3.44 -23.00
C ILE A 44 20.91 3.61 -22.41
N LEU A 45 21.95 3.13 -23.11
CA LEU A 45 23.34 3.23 -22.65
C LEU A 45 23.84 4.67 -22.53
N LYS A 46 23.14 5.64 -23.14
CA LYS A 46 23.47 7.07 -23.05
C LYS A 46 22.90 7.72 -21.79
N ILE A 47 22.05 7.03 -21.04
CA ILE A 47 21.45 7.54 -19.80
C ILE A 47 22.39 7.19 -18.63
N PRO A 48 22.91 8.17 -17.88
CA PRO A 48 23.77 7.89 -16.75
C PRO A 48 23.03 7.08 -15.68
N PHE A 49 23.72 6.13 -15.04
CA PHE A 49 23.21 5.21 -14.01
C PHE A 49 22.19 4.17 -14.48
N VAL A 50 21.91 4.10 -15.78
CA VAL A 50 20.98 3.14 -16.37
C VAL A 50 21.73 2.37 -17.45
N SER A 51 21.86 1.06 -17.27
CA SER A 51 22.53 0.19 -18.23
C SER A 51 21.55 -0.48 -19.17
N ASN A 52 20.37 -0.87 -18.66
CA ASN A 52 19.39 -1.65 -19.39
C ASN A 52 17.96 -1.17 -19.11
N LEU A 53 17.01 -1.63 -19.93
CA LEU A 53 15.58 -1.33 -19.78
C LEU A 53 15.02 -1.68 -18.39
N SER A 54 15.51 -2.76 -17.79
CA SER A 54 15.14 -3.17 -16.42
C SER A 54 15.36 -2.07 -15.39
N ASP A 55 16.44 -1.31 -15.52
CA ASP A 55 16.81 -0.25 -14.57
C ASP A 55 15.78 0.89 -14.63
N ILE A 56 15.36 1.27 -15.85
CA ILE A 56 14.29 2.26 -16.07
C ILE A 56 12.96 1.75 -15.50
N LEU A 57 12.62 0.49 -15.78
CA LEU A 57 11.35 -0.10 -15.35
C LEU A 57 11.26 -0.23 -13.83
N VAL A 58 12.36 -0.52 -13.12
CA VAL A 58 12.39 -0.47 -11.65
C VAL A 58 12.14 0.93 -11.12
N ILE A 59 12.78 1.95 -11.68
CA ILE A 59 12.56 3.34 -11.27
C ILE A 59 11.08 3.72 -11.44
N LEU A 60 10.50 3.40 -12.60
CA LEU A 60 9.08 3.63 -12.86
C LEU A 60 8.18 2.84 -11.90
N THR A 61 8.54 1.60 -11.58
CA THR A 61 7.81 0.75 -10.63
C THR A 61 7.78 1.39 -9.25
N VAL A 62 8.93 1.83 -8.74
CA VAL A 62 9.05 2.51 -7.44
C VAL A 62 8.25 3.82 -7.43
N TYR A 63 8.34 4.61 -8.50
CA TYR A 63 7.57 5.85 -8.63
C TYR A 63 6.05 5.62 -8.57
N PHE A 64 5.53 4.71 -9.40
CA PHE A 64 4.10 4.40 -9.39
C PHE A 64 3.67 3.74 -8.08
N PHE A 65 4.54 2.96 -7.45
CA PHE A 65 4.28 2.36 -6.14
C PHE A 65 4.14 3.41 -5.04
N ILE A 66 5.00 4.42 -4.99
CA ILE A 66 4.90 5.52 -4.00
C ILE A 66 3.55 6.24 -4.14
N ILE A 67 3.16 6.57 -5.37
CA ILE A 67 1.88 7.23 -5.64
C ILE A 67 0.73 6.31 -5.22
N TYR A 68 0.77 5.05 -5.64
CA TYR A 68 -0.22 4.04 -5.29
C TYR A 68 -0.38 3.87 -3.78
N TYR A 69 0.73 3.78 -3.06
CA TYR A 69 0.80 3.64 -1.62
C TYR A 69 0.22 4.87 -0.91
N SER A 70 0.48 6.08 -1.42
CA SER A 70 -0.13 7.31 -0.90
C SER A 70 -1.67 7.28 -0.99
N PHE A 71 -2.22 6.75 -2.08
CA PHE A 71 -3.67 6.59 -2.23
C PHE A 71 -4.24 5.59 -1.22
N LEU A 72 -3.56 4.46 -1.00
CA LEU A 72 -3.96 3.46 0.00
C LEU A 72 -4.04 4.06 1.41
N ILE A 73 -3.04 4.85 1.80
CA ILE A 73 -2.96 5.49 3.12
C ILE A 73 -4.08 6.52 3.33
N HIS A 74 -4.37 7.33 2.31
CA HIS A 74 -5.17 8.54 2.47
C HIS A 74 -6.63 8.40 2.04
N ASN A 75 -6.92 7.62 1.01
CA ASN A 75 -8.22 7.65 0.34
C ASN A 75 -9.01 6.33 0.46
N GLU A 76 -8.39 5.23 0.88
CA GLU A 76 -9.00 3.91 0.89
C GLU A 76 -9.19 3.34 2.31
N LYS A 77 -9.91 4.09 3.17
CA LYS A 77 -10.23 3.64 4.56
C LYS A 77 -10.87 2.24 4.62
N LYS A 78 -11.68 1.89 3.62
CA LYS A 78 -12.31 0.56 3.52
C LYS A 78 -11.27 -0.53 3.25
N SER A 79 -10.36 -0.28 2.32
CA SER A 79 -9.28 -1.22 1.97
C SER A 79 -8.29 -1.42 3.12
N LEU A 80 -8.07 -0.39 3.93
CA LEU A 80 -7.32 -0.51 5.19
C LEU A 80 -8.05 -1.34 6.26
N LEU A 81 -9.38 -1.27 6.30
CA LEU A 81 -10.20 -2.10 7.19
C LEU A 81 -10.19 -3.56 6.74
N ASP A 82 -10.28 -3.79 5.44
CA ASP A 82 -10.15 -5.10 4.79
C ASP A 82 -8.76 -5.71 5.05
N LEU A 83 -7.71 -4.90 4.91
CA LEU A 83 -6.34 -5.26 5.31
C LEU A 83 -6.27 -5.68 6.78
N ASN A 84 -6.77 -4.87 7.71
CA ASN A 84 -6.74 -5.19 9.14
C ASN A 84 -7.54 -6.45 9.51
N ASN A 85 -8.49 -6.87 8.68
CA ASN A 85 -9.29 -8.08 8.89
C ASN A 85 -8.67 -9.34 8.26
N ALA A 86 -7.65 -9.17 7.42
CA ALA A 86 -6.98 -10.24 6.71
C ALA A 86 -6.29 -11.22 7.69
N LEU A 87 -6.41 -12.51 7.40
CA LEU A 87 -5.84 -13.62 8.17
C LEU A 87 -4.32 -13.48 8.28
N PHE A 88 -3.66 -13.05 7.20
CA PHE A 88 -2.22 -12.84 7.22
C PHE A 88 -1.78 -11.77 8.23
N LEU A 89 -2.65 -10.81 8.57
CA LEU A 89 -2.36 -9.81 9.59
C LEU A 89 -2.76 -10.25 10.99
N LYS A 90 -3.89 -10.95 11.13
CA LYS A 90 -4.28 -11.55 12.41
C LYS A 90 -3.24 -12.55 12.91
N LEU A 91 -2.66 -13.36 12.02
CA LEU A 91 -1.56 -14.26 12.34
C LEU A 91 -0.28 -13.51 12.75
N ARG A 92 -0.10 -12.29 12.25
CA ARG A 92 1.04 -11.43 12.58
C ARG A 92 0.90 -10.77 13.95
N GLU A 93 -0.26 -10.20 14.26
CA GLU A 93 -0.52 -9.55 15.56
C GLU A 93 -0.48 -10.55 16.72
N ASN A 94 -0.77 -11.82 16.46
CA ASN A 94 -0.73 -12.90 17.46
C ASN A 94 0.66 -13.54 17.66
N LYS A 95 1.72 -13.03 17.01
CA LYS A 95 3.06 -13.61 17.14
C LYS A 95 3.70 -13.28 18.48
N LYS A 96 3.68 -14.24 19.40
CA LYS A 96 4.52 -14.21 20.60
C LYS A 96 5.82 -15.01 20.45
N SER A 97 5.99 -15.82 19.39
CA SER A 97 7.13 -16.75 19.24
C SER A 97 8.04 -16.45 18.03
N ILE A 98 9.34 -16.70 18.21
CA ILE A 98 10.39 -16.58 17.18
C ILE A 98 10.08 -17.48 15.97
N ILE A 99 9.52 -18.67 16.21
CA ILE A 99 9.15 -19.64 15.17
C ILE A 99 8.10 -19.06 14.21
N LEU A 100 7.09 -18.37 14.74
CA LEU A 100 6.09 -17.69 13.91
C LEU A 100 6.67 -16.50 13.12
N ASN A 101 7.78 -15.91 13.57
CA ASN A 101 8.48 -14.88 12.80
C ASN A 101 9.21 -15.46 11.58
N ILE A 102 9.77 -16.66 11.71
CA ILE A 102 10.50 -17.34 10.63
C ILE A 102 9.55 -17.93 9.59
N ILE A 103 8.41 -18.52 10.00
CA ILE A 103 7.46 -19.16 9.07
C ILE A 103 6.66 -18.14 8.26
N TYR A 104 6.45 -16.95 8.83
CA TYR A 104 5.55 -15.96 8.27
C TYR A 104 5.88 -15.42 6.87
N PRO A 105 7.14 -15.13 6.52
CA PRO A 105 7.50 -14.73 5.16
C PRO A 105 7.19 -15.82 4.12
N PHE A 106 7.22 -17.10 4.53
CA PHE A 106 6.90 -18.23 3.65
C PHE A 106 5.39 -18.48 3.55
N SER A 107 4.64 -18.24 4.63
CA SER A 107 3.19 -18.40 4.62
C SER A 107 2.43 -17.20 4.08
N THR A 108 3.06 -16.02 4.00
CA THR A 108 2.42 -14.77 3.55
C THR A 108 1.81 -14.86 2.15
N PRO A 109 2.46 -15.45 1.13
CA PRO A 109 1.83 -15.63 -0.19
C PRO A 109 0.56 -16.49 -0.12
N PHE A 110 0.58 -17.62 0.61
CA PHE A 110 -0.57 -18.50 0.77
C PHE A 110 -1.72 -17.82 1.51
N LEU A 111 -1.41 -17.13 2.61
CA LEU A 111 -2.39 -16.39 3.39
C LEU A 111 -3.00 -15.25 2.57
N PHE A 112 -2.20 -14.60 1.71
CA PHE A 112 -2.68 -13.59 0.79
C PHE A 112 -3.69 -14.13 -0.21
N PHE A 113 -3.47 -15.33 -0.76
CA PHE A 113 -4.45 -15.99 -1.64
C PHE A 113 -5.76 -16.28 -0.90
N ILE A 114 -5.69 -16.78 0.33
CA ILE A 114 -6.88 -17.06 1.15
C ILE A 114 -7.64 -15.76 1.45
N ASP A 115 -6.93 -14.69 1.80
CA ASP A 115 -7.53 -13.37 2.03
C ASP A 115 -8.12 -12.77 0.74
N GLY A 116 -7.49 -13.05 -0.41
CA GLY A 116 -8.00 -12.68 -1.73
C GLY A 116 -9.30 -13.37 -2.12
N LEU A 117 -9.53 -14.60 -1.64
CA LEU A 117 -10.78 -15.35 -1.85
C LEU A 117 -11.87 -14.96 -0.86
N SER A 118 -11.50 -14.58 0.36
CA SER A 118 -12.45 -14.32 1.44
C SER A 118 -12.91 -12.86 1.53
N ILE A 119 -12.07 -11.91 1.12
CA ILE A 119 -12.35 -10.47 1.24
C ILE A 119 -12.58 -9.87 -0.16
N LYS A 120 -13.77 -9.29 -0.35
CA LYS A 120 -14.16 -8.70 -1.64
C LYS A 120 -13.16 -7.62 -2.08
N ASN A 121 -12.68 -7.73 -3.32
CA ASN A 121 -11.71 -6.82 -3.95
C ASN A 121 -10.32 -6.79 -3.29
N PHE A 122 -10.04 -7.61 -2.27
CA PHE A 122 -8.75 -7.61 -1.58
C PHE A 122 -7.60 -7.95 -2.52
N ALA A 123 -7.74 -9.01 -3.31
CA ALA A 123 -6.76 -9.34 -4.35
C ALA A 123 -6.57 -8.17 -5.33
N ILE A 124 -7.66 -7.59 -5.84
CA ILE A 124 -7.61 -6.48 -6.81
C ILE A 124 -6.85 -5.27 -6.24
N ILE A 125 -6.98 -5.00 -4.94
CA ILE A 125 -6.32 -3.89 -4.28
C ILE A 125 -4.86 -4.24 -3.93
N PHE A 126 -4.58 -5.38 -3.32
CA PHE A 126 -3.24 -5.66 -2.78
C PHE A 126 -2.30 -6.43 -3.73
N THR A 127 -2.79 -7.01 -4.83
CA THR A 127 -1.93 -7.66 -5.84
C THR A 127 -0.86 -6.71 -6.40
N PRO A 128 -1.17 -5.47 -6.84
CA PRO A 128 -0.15 -4.53 -7.31
C PRO A 128 0.94 -4.24 -6.27
N TYR A 129 0.55 -4.23 -5.00
CA TYR A 129 1.47 -4.02 -3.89
C TYR A 129 2.45 -5.20 -3.79
N ILE A 130 1.96 -6.44 -3.74
CA ILE A 130 2.80 -7.63 -3.62
C ILE A 130 3.69 -7.86 -4.83
N VAL A 131 3.12 -7.71 -6.03
CA VAL A 131 3.86 -7.88 -7.29
C VAL A 131 5.02 -6.89 -7.38
N THR A 132 4.86 -5.67 -6.83
CA THR A 132 5.95 -4.69 -6.78
C THR A 132 7.14 -5.21 -5.96
N PHE A 133 6.91 -5.76 -4.76
CA PHE A 133 7.99 -6.28 -3.94
C PHE A 133 8.65 -7.52 -4.55
N ILE A 134 7.88 -8.40 -5.19
CA ILE A 134 8.42 -9.55 -5.93
C ILE A 134 9.32 -9.07 -7.08
N SER A 135 8.88 -8.09 -7.84
CA SER A 135 9.62 -7.59 -9.01
C SER A 135 10.91 -6.89 -8.58
N ILE A 136 10.87 -6.07 -7.52
CA ILE A 136 12.07 -5.45 -6.93
C ILE A 136 13.03 -6.52 -6.41
N PHE A 137 12.52 -7.55 -5.72
CA PHE A 137 13.36 -8.65 -5.24
C PHE A 137 14.07 -9.38 -6.38
N LEU A 138 13.34 -9.76 -7.43
CA LEU A 138 13.91 -10.44 -8.60
C LEU A 138 14.96 -9.57 -9.30
N TYR A 139 14.69 -8.28 -9.46
CA TYR A 139 15.66 -7.34 -10.03
C TYR A 139 16.96 -7.30 -9.23
N ILE A 140 16.87 -7.14 -7.90
CA ILE A 140 18.06 -7.11 -7.02
C ILE A 140 18.81 -8.44 -7.09
N TYR A 141 18.08 -9.57 -7.06
CA TYR A 141 18.67 -10.91 -7.12
C TYR A 141 19.50 -11.11 -8.39
N ILE A 142 18.93 -10.79 -9.56
CA ILE A 142 19.60 -10.94 -10.86
C ILE A 142 20.80 -9.98 -10.97
N THR A 143 20.65 -8.75 -10.49
CA THR A 143 21.72 -7.74 -10.54
C THR A 143 22.92 -8.15 -9.69
N VAL A 144 22.69 -8.72 -8.52
CA VAL A 144 23.74 -9.23 -7.63
C VAL A 144 24.48 -10.41 -8.25
N GLU A 145 23.72 -11.35 -8.81
CA GLU A 145 24.28 -12.55 -9.44
C GLU A 145 25.24 -12.22 -10.58
N GLN A 146 24.92 -11.19 -11.37
CA GLN A 146 25.74 -10.75 -12.49
C GLN A 146 27.02 -10.01 -12.05
N ASN A 147 27.04 -9.39 -10.87
CA ASN A 147 28.10 -8.46 -10.47
C ASN A 147 29.04 -8.99 -9.38
N ILE A 148 28.67 -10.03 -8.60
CA ILE A 148 29.43 -10.47 -7.41
C ILE A 148 29.60 -11.99 -7.43
N THR A 149 30.76 -12.51 -7.83
CA THR A 149 30.99 -13.97 -7.94
C THR A 149 31.30 -14.67 -6.61
N TYR A 150 32.02 -14.04 -5.68
CA TYR A 150 32.59 -14.72 -4.51
C TYR A 150 31.78 -14.60 -3.20
N PHE A 151 30.87 -13.63 -3.08
CA PHE A 151 30.03 -13.40 -1.89
C PHE A 151 28.52 -13.58 -2.14
N ASN A 152 28.19 -14.33 -3.19
CA ASN A 152 26.85 -14.36 -3.76
C ASN A 152 25.77 -14.86 -2.79
N LEU A 153 26.01 -15.95 -2.06
CA LEU A 153 24.96 -16.60 -1.25
C LEU A 153 24.62 -15.82 0.04
N PRO A 154 25.59 -15.38 0.87
CA PRO A 154 25.29 -14.58 2.06
C PRO A 154 24.65 -13.23 1.72
N LEU A 155 25.11 -12.58 0.64
CA LEU A 155 24.56 -11.30 0.20
C LEU A 155 23.12 -11.45 -0.30
N LYS A 156 22.83 -12.51 -1.08
CA LYS A 156 21.46 -12.84 -1.53
C LYS A 156 20.51 -13.04 -0.33
N VAL A 157 20.96 -13.73 0.71
CA VAL A 157 20.17 -13.93 1.95
C VAL A 157 19.93 -12.61 2.68
N LEU A 158 20.97 -11.79 2.86
CA LEU A 158 20.83 -10.47 3.50
C LEU A 158 19.87 -9.55 2.73
N LEU A 159 19.95 -9.53 1.40
CA LEU A 159 19.06 -8.74 0.56
C LEU A 159 17.62 -9.25 0.59
N TRP A 160 17.42 -10.56 0.63
CA TRP A 160 16.08 -11.13 0.82
C TRP A 160 15.49 -10.71 2.16
N ILE A 161 16.26 -10.79 3.25
CA ILE A 161 15.84 -10.31 4.57
C ILE A 161 15.52 -8.81 4.53
N PHE A 162 16.34 -8.02 3.85
CA PHE A 162 16.12 -6.58 3.73
C PHE A 162 14.82 -6.23 2.99
N VAL A 163 14.58 -6.82 1.82
CA VAL A 163 13.35 -6.57 1.03
C VAL A 163 12.10 -7.04 1.79
N LEU A 164 12.19 -8.18 2.47
CA LEU A 164 11.11 -8.64 3.35
C LEU A 164 10.84 -7.67 4.49
N ASN A 165 11.88 -7.17 5.15
CA ASN A 165 11.71 -6.18 6.22
C ASN A 165 11.06 -4.90 5.68
N LEU A 166 11.45 -4.43 4.49
CA LEU A 166 10.79 -3.30 3.84
C LEU A 166 9.30 -3.56 3.60
N TYR A 167 8.94 -4.71 3.03
CA TYR A 167 7.54 -5.13 2.82
C TYR A 167 6.73 -5.15 4.12
N ILE A 168 7.33 -5.71 5.16
CA ILE A 168 6.75 -5.87 6.49
C ILE A 168 6.54 -4.50 7.15
N SER A 169 7.52 -3.61 7.08
CA SER A 169 7.45 -2.26 7.64
C SER A 169 6.45 -1.38 6.91
N SER A 170 6.36 -1.47 5.58
CA SER A 170 5.36 -0.71 4.83
C SER A 170 3.93 -1.21 5.09
N LEU A 171 3.74 -2.49 5.42
CA LEU A 171 2.47 -3.00 5.92
C LEU A 171 2.12 -2.46 7.31
N ASP A 172 3.08 -2.41 8.24
CA ASP A 172 2.85 -1.86 9.58
C ASP A 172 2.39 -0.41 9.52
N PHE A 173 3.04 0.38 8.67
CA PHE A 173 2.69 1.79 8.52
C PHE A 173 1.26 1.99 8.00
N LEU A 174 0.78 1.14 7.07
CA LEU A 174 -0.63 1.16 6.64
C LEU A 174 -1.58 0.90 7.82
N ILE A 175 -1.23 -0.04 8.70
CA ILE A 175 -2.04 -0.44 9.86
C ILE A 175 -2.06 0.65 10.93
N GLU A 176 -0.90 1.19 11.28
CA GLU A 176 -0.81 2.28 12.25
C GLU A 176 -1.61 3.49 11.78
N LYS A 177 -1.52 3.83 10.49
CA LYS A 177 -2.31 4.92 9.92
C LYS A 177 -3.81 4.64 10.04
N TYR A 178 -4.24 3.41 9.75
CA TYR A 178 -5.63 3.01 9.92
C TYR A 178 -6.10 3.16 11.37
N LYS A 179 -5.33 2.65 12.34
CA LYS A 179 -5.64 2.76 13.78
C LYS A 179 -5.74 4.22 14.21
N PHE A 180 -4.81 5.07 13.77
CA PHE A 180 -4.83 6.51 14.04
C PHE A 180 -6.08 7.20 13.46
N ASN A 181 -6.41 6.92 12.20
CA ASN A 181 -7.59 7.50 11.53
C ASN A 181 -8.89 7.07 12.21
N LYS A 182 -8.99 5.80 12.66
CA LYS A 182 -10.14 5.30 13.41
C LYS A 182 -10.34 6.04 14.73
N ILE A 183 -9.27 6.28 15.49
CA ILE A 183 -9.31 7.05 16.75
C ILE A 183 -9.72 8.51 16.50
N LYS A 184 -9.25 9.12 15.42
CA LYS A 184 -9.63 10.48 15.05
C LYS A 184 -11.12 10.57 14.72
N ASP A 185 -11.64 9.65 13.91
CA ASP A 185 -13.05 9.62 13.52
C ASP A 185 -13.99 9.39 14.71
N THR A 186 -13.62 8.53 15.67
CA THR A 186 -14.42 8.32 16.90
C THR A 186 -14.44 9.57 17.79
N LYS A 187 -13.31 10.25 17.96
CA LYS A 187 -13.24 11.53 18.71
C LYS A 187 -14.10 12.62 18.06
N ILE A 188 -14.09 12.72 16.73
CA ILE A 188 -14.94 13.69 15.99
C ILE A 188 -16.42 13.37 16.20
N LYS A 189 -16.82 12.10 16.08
CA LYS A 189 -18.22 11.67 16.33
C LYS A 189 -18.67 11.97 17.75
N GLN A 190 -17.83 11.69 18.75
CA GLN A 190 -18.12 12.00 20.14
C GLN A 190 -18.30 13.52 20.34
N ASN A 191 -17.40 14.34 19.81
CA ASN A 191 -17.52 15.80 19.90
C ASN A 191 -18.81 16.33 19.24
N ASN A 192 -19.24 15.75 18.11
CA ASN A 192 -20.49 16.12 17.46
C ASN A 192 -21.72 15.73 18.30
N LEU A 193 -21.73 14.53 18.88
CA LEU A 193 -22.77 14.09 19.83
C LEU A 193 -22.86 15.00 21.06
N PHE A 194 -21.72 15.43 21.61
CA PHE A 194 -21.71 16.39 22.73
C PHE A 194 -22.26 17.76 22.32
N LYS A 195 -21.89 18.27 21.13
CA LYS A 195 -22.44 19.53 20.59
C LYS A 195 -23.95 19.47 20.37
N GLU A 196 -24.46 18.37 19.82
CA GLU A 196 -25.90 18.17 19.61
C GLU A 196 -26.66 18.09 20.94
N LYS A 197 -26.15 17.32 21.92
CA LYS A 197 -26.75 17.27 23.27
C LYS A 197 -26.79 18.65 23.93
N TYR A 198 -25.72 19.44 23.79
CA TYR A 198 -25.66 20.80 24.34
C TYR A 198 -26.60 21.79 23.61
N LYS A 199 -26.74 21.66 22.28
CA LYS A 199 -27.70 22.47 21.52
C LYS A 199 -29.14 22.16 21.95
N ASN A 200 -29.48 20.88 22.05
CA ASN A 200 -30.82 20.43 22.46
C ASN A 200 -31.18 20.91 23.86
N SER A 201 -30.23 20.90 24.82
CA SER A 201 -30.49 21.39 26.18
C SER A 201 -30.70 22.91 26.23
N LYS A 202 -29.95 23.69 25.44
CA LYS A 202 -30.16 25.13 25.29
C LYS A 202 -31.54 25.45 24.71
N ASP A 203 -31.96 24.75 23.66
CA ASP A 203 -33.25 24.98 23.02
C ASP A 203 -34.42 24.64 23.97
N LEU A 204 -34.27 23.59 24.77
CA LEU A 204 -35.23 23.21 25.80
C LEU A 204 -35.33 24.26 26.92
N LEU A 205 -34.20 24.80 27.37
CA LEU A 205 -34.15 25.89 28.35
C LEU A 205 -34.79 27.17 27.80
N PHE A 206 -34.53 27.50 26.53
CA PHE A 206 -35.13 28.67 25.88
C PHE A 206 -36.65 28.55 25.77
N LYS A 207 -37.15 27.38 25.35
CA LYS A 207 -38.60 27.08 25.31
C LYS A 207 -39.24 27.17 26.70
N ARG A 208 -38.58 26.66 27.75
CA ARG A 208 -39.05 26.76 29.13
C ARG A 208 -39.13 28.22 29.61
N LYS A 209 -38.11 29.04 29.29
CA LYS A 209 -38.13 30.49 29.60
C LYS A 209 -39.24 31.23 28.86
N LEU A 210 -39.46 30.93 27.58
CA LEU A 210 -40.56 31.51 26.81
C LEU A 210 -41.93 31.14 27.39
N LYS A 211 -42.12 29.87 27.75
CA LYS A 211 -43.37 29.41 28.38
C LYS A 211 -43.64 30.11 29.71
N ALA A 212 -42.64 30.16 30.59
CA ALA A 212 -42.73 30.86 31.87
C ALA A 212 -42.97 32.38 31.71
N LYS A 213 -42.43 32.99 30.65
CA LYS A 213 -42.73 34.40 30.32
C LYS A 213 -44.19 34.57 29.94
N ASN A 214 -44.70 33.74 29.03
CA ASN A 214 -46.09 33.82 28.57
C ASN A 214 -47.12 33.54 29.67
N GLU A 215 -46.78 32.69 30.65
CA GLU A 215 -47.62 32.43 31.83
C GLU A 215 -47.67 33.62 32.82
N ARG A 216 -46.69 34.53 32.81
CA ARG A 216 -46.68 35.74 33.65
C ARG A 216 -47.47 36.93 33.06
N TYR A 217 -47.81 36.88 31.78
CA TYR A 217 -48.57 37.92 31.08
C TYR A 217 -50.02 37.49 30.79
N ARG A 218 -50.48 36.39 31.39
CA ARG A 218 -51.88 35.99 31.49
C ARG A 218 -52.36 36.25 32.90
#